data_AF-A0A966FSQ7-F1
#
_entry.id   AF-A0A966FSQ7-F1
#
_cell.length_a   1.000
_cell.length_b   1.000
_cell.length_c   1.000
_cell.angle_alpha   90.00
_cell.angle_beta   90.00
_cell.angle_gamma   90.00
#
_symmetry.space_group_name_H-M   'P 1'
#
loop_
_entity.id
_entity.type
_entity.pdbx_description
1 polymer ?
#
loop_
_entity_poly.entity_id
_entity_poly.type
_entity_poly.pdbx_seq_one_letter_code
_entity_poly.pdbx_strand_id
1 'polypeptide(L)'
;MHKVTFASIAALVAVVSVPAMAQTAPAPKIDYVSREMAQQVPQGDAPMTGDLPICKPDQQTNCINSWDVNRTGNRPINYWPGRPASEIEGPLPVDKPNR
;
A
#
# COMPACT_ATOMS: atom_id res chain seq x y z
N MET A 1 -21.26 -31.43 15.79
CA MET A 1 -20.34 -30.60 16.60
C MET A 1 -18.99 -31.30 16.61
N HIS A 2 -17.92 -30.70 16.08
CA HIS A 2 -16.53 -31.09 16.41
C HIS A 2 -15.64 -29.85 16.22
N LYS A 3 -15.03 -29.38 17.31
CA LYS A 3 -14.06 -28.27 17.32
C LYS A 3 -12.69 -28.87 17.60
N VAL A 4 -11.66 -28.46 16.88
CA VAL A 4 -10.26 -28.70 17.25
C VAL A 4 -9.45 -27.43 16.99
N THR A 5 -8.78 -26.95 18.02
CA THR A 5 -7.94 -25.74 18.02
C THR A 5 -6.66 -26.04 18.80
N PHE A 6 -5.49 -25.72 18.26
CA PHE A 6 -4.20 -25.90 18.93
C PHE A 6 -3.21 -24.75 18.64
N ALA A 7 -2.27 -24.57 19.57
CA ALA A 7 -1.22 -23.54 19.60
C ALA A 7 -0.01 -24.10 20.44
N SER A 8 1.12 -23.43 20.66
CA SER A 8 1.43 -22.00 20.47
C SER A 8 2.95 -21.73 20.38
N ILE A 9 3.30 -20.57 19.81
CA ILE A 9 4.41 -19.64 20.18
C ILE A 9 5.77 -20.20 20.69
N ALA A 10 6.88 -19.73 20.08
CA ALA A 10 8.07 -19.24 20.80
C ALA A 10 9.01 -18.41 19.87
N ALA A 11 9.55 -17.29 20.34
CA ALA A 11 10.56 -16.47 19.65
C ALA A 11 11.48 -15.76 20.65
N LEU A 12 12.78 -15.59 20.33
CA LEU A 12 13.78 -14.87 21.13
C LEU A 12 14.81 -14.18 20.23
N VAL A 13 15.12 -12.90 20.52
CA VAL A 13 16.12 -12.06 19.84
C VAL A 13 16.73 -11.07 20.84
N ALA A 14 18.05 -10.85 20.84
CA ALA A 14 18.68 -9.65 21.39
C ALA A 14 20.12 -9.43 20.85
N VAL A 15 20.41 -8.22 20.36
CA VAL A 15 21.75 -7.68 20.04
C VAL A 15 21.74 -6.20 20.46
N VAL A 16 22.84 -5.68 21.04
CA VAL A 16 22.90 -4.30 21.56
C VAL A 16 24.18 -3.58 21.13
N SER A 17 24.04 -2.35 20.65
CA SER A 17 25.11 -1.44 20.22
C SER A 17 24.74 0.02 20.55
N VAL A 18 25.69 0.86 20.93
CA VAL A 18 25.45 2.28 21.28
C VAL A 18 26.36 3.23 20.47
N PRO A 19 25.87 4.34 19.89
CA PRO A 19 26.61 5.16 18.91
C PRO A 19 27.16 6.50 19.46
N ALA A 20 27.94 7.21 18.61
CA ALA A 20 28.58 8.50 18.89
C ALA A 20 27.69 9.74 18.61
N MET A 21 28.12 10.91 19.08
CA MET A 21 27.34 12.17 19.05
C MET A 21 27.92 13.28 18.15
N ALA A 22 27.04 14.15 17.64
CA ALA A 22 27.33 15.23 16.69
C ALA A 22 27.24 16.64 17.31
N GLN A 23 27.84 17.64 16.66
CA GLN A 23 27.91 19.04 17.13
C GLN A 23 26.96 19.98 16.37
N THR A 24 26.65 21.12 16.98
CA THR A 24 25.42 21.91 16.76
C THR A 24 25.64 23.31 16.18
N ALA A 25 24.89 23.65 15.13
CA ALA A 25 24.62 25.04 14.74
C ALA A 25 23.22 25.47 15.27
N PRO A 26 22.98 26.76 15.60
CA PRO A 26 21.68 27.22 16.07
C PRO A 26 20.64 27.18 14.94
N ALA A 27 19.54 26.47 15.15
CA ALA A 27 18.49 26.25 14.17
C ALA A 27 17.56 27.47 14.00
N PRO A 28 16.95 27.69 12.82
CA PRO A 28 15.88 28.67 12.65
C PRO A 28 14.68 28.30 13.53
N LYS A 29 13.97 29.30 14.06
CA LYS A 29 12.75 29.09 14.85
C LYS A 29 11.60 28.67 13.93
N ILE A 30 11.34 27.36 13.86
CA ILE A 30 10.20 26.78 13.18
C ILE A 30 9.03 26.67 14.18
N ASP A 31 7.95 27.38 13.91
CA ASP A 31 6.71 27.27 14.71
C ASP A 31 5.84 26.13 14.18
N TYR A 32 6.01 24.95 14.77
CA TYR A 32 5.17 23.78 14.49
C TYR A 32 3.78 23.96 15.11
N VAL A 33 2.79 24.26 14.28
CA VAL A 33 1.37 24.33 14.68
C VAL A 33 0.62 23.09 14.23
N SER A 34 -0.07 22.43 15.17
CA SER A 34 -1.05 21.38 14.86
C SER A 34 -2.45 21.99 14.91
N ARG A 35 -3.22 21.81 13.84
CA ARG A 35 -4.65 22.17 13.76
C ARG A 35 -5.35 21.09 12.96
N GLU A 36 -6.57 20.76 13.34
CA GLU A 36 -7.43 19.89 12.54
C GLU A 36 -7.82 20.62 11.25
N MET A 37 -7.64 19.94 10.12
CA MET A 37 -7.92 20.46 8.78
C MET A 37 -8.77 19.41 8.05
N ALA A 38 -10.05 19.71 7.81
CA ALA A 38 -10.92 18.84 7.04
C ALA A 38 -10.84 19.20 5.55
N GLN A 39 -10.36 18.28 4.72
CA GLN A 39 -10.49 18.41 3.27
C GLN A 39 -11.92 18.03 2.86
N GLN A 40 -12.65 18.96 2.23
CA GLN A 40 -13.93 18.64 1.61
C GLN A 40 -13.68 17.74 0.39
N VAL A 41 -14.00 16.46 0.55
CA VAL A 41 -14.06 15.50 -0.56
C VAL A 41 -15.34 15.78 -1.35
N PRO A 42 -15.31 15.83 -2.69
CA PRO A 42 -16.52 15.88 -3.50
C PRO A 42 -17.47 14.74 -3.13
N GLN A 43 -18.78 14.97 -3.17
CA GLN A 43 -19.75 13.88 -3.05
C GLN A 43 -19.64 12.98 -4.27
N GLY A 44 -18.91 11.88 -4.14
CA GLY A 44 -18.89 10.81 -5.11
C GLY A 44 -20.17 9.97 -5.06
N ASP A 45 -20.31 9.07 -6.03
CA ASP A 45 -21.39 8.08 -6.02
C ASP A 45 -21.41 7.29 -4.71
N ALA A 46 -22.60 7.04 -4.16
CA ALA A 46 -22.75 6.25 -2.95
C ALA A 46 -22.10 4.86 -3.11
N PRO A 47 -21.40 4.34 -2.08
CA PRO A 47 -20.77 3.03 -2.17
C PRO A 47 -21.82 1.96 -2.44
N MET A 48 -21.57 1.11 -3.43
CA MET A 48 -22.45 -0.02 -3.74
C MET A 48 -22.49 -0.98 -2.55
N THR A 49 -23.67 -1.49 -2.23
CA THR A 49 -23.87 -2.48 -1.17
C THR A 49 -23.94 -3.89 -1.77
N GLY A 50 -23.14 -4.82 -1.24
CA GLY A 50 -22.98 -6.17 -1.79
C GLY A 50 -21.73 -6.32 -2.66
N ASP A 51 -21.73 -7.33 -3.53
CA ASP A 51 -20.59 -7.64 -4.39
C ASP A 51 -20.41 -6.59 -5.51
N LEU A 52 -19.17 -6.15 -5.73
CA LEU A 52 -18.85 -5.18 -6.78
C LEU A 52 -18.89 -5.84 -8.18
N PRO A 53 -19.57 -5.24 -9.17
CA PRO A 53 -19.55 -5.75 -10.54
C PRO A 53 -18.17 -5.54 -11.19
N ILE A 54 -17.84 -6.35 -12.19
CA ILE A 54 -16.62 -6.14 -13.00
C ILE A 54 -16.71 -4.78 -13.72
N CYS A 55 -15.63 -4.01 -13.70
CA CYS A 55 -15.56 -2.71 -14.37
C CYS A 55 -15.88 -2.82 -15.87
N LYS A 56 -16.78 -1.95 -16.34
CA LYS A 56 -17.00 -1.69 -17.78
C LYS A 56 -15.82 -0.85 -18.32
N PRO A 57 -15.65 -0.78 -19.66
CA PRO A 57 -14.78 0.22 -20.26
C PRO A 57 -15.06 1.62 -19.68
N ASP A 58 -13.99 2.38 -19.46
CA ASP A 58 -14.00 3.76 -18.92
C ASP A 58 -14.66 3.94 -17.54
N GLN A 59 -14.87 2.87 -16.76
CA GLN A 59 -15.23 2.94 -15.34
C GLN A 59 -14.01 2.75 -14.45
N GLN A 60 -13.85 3.62 -13.45
CA GLN A 60 -12.70 3.62 -12.52
C GLN A 60 -13.09 3.43 -11.04
N THR A 61 -14.37 3.57 -10.71
CA THR A 61 -14.91 3.56 -9.34
C THR A 61 -16.05 2.56 -9.20
N ASN A 62 -16.32 2.11 -7.98
CA ASN A 62 -17.47 1.26 -7.63
C ASN A 62 -17.58 -0.05 -8.45
N CYS A 63 -16.44 -0.60 -8.88
CA CYS A 63 -16.35 -1.85 -9.62
C CYS A 63 -15.03 -2.58 -9.31
N ILE A 64 -14.97 -3.89 -9.53
CA ILE A 64 -13.76 -4.70 -9.37
C ILE A 64 -13.02 -4.83 -10.71
N ASN A 65 -11.68 -4.82 -10.67
CA ASN A 65 -10.86 -5.03 -11.86
C ASN A 65 -11.08 -6.47 -12.40
N SER A 66 -11.30 -6.59 -13.72
CA SER A 66 -11.45 -7.89 -14.39
C SER A 66 -10.27 -8.84 -14.16
N TRP A 67 -9.08 -8.30 -13.91
CA TRP A 67 -7.90 -9.09 -13.61
C TRP A 67 -7.99 -9.83 -12.27
N ASP A 68 -8.55 -9.20 -11.23
CA ASP A 68 -8.63 -9.78 -9.89
C ASP A 68 -9.68 -10.91 -9.81
N VAL A 69 -10.70 -10.85 -10.67
CA VAL A 69 -11.75 -11.88 -10.78
C VAL A 69 -11.33 -13.01 -11.72
N ASN A 70 -10.94 -12.68 -12.95
CA ASN A 70 -10.80 -13.65 -14.05
C ASN A 70 -9.43 -13.62 -14.75
N ARG A 71 -8.48 -12.78 -14.30
CA ARG A 71 -7.19 -12.53 -14.97
C ARG A 71 -7.33 -12.10 -16.44
N THR A 72 -8.39 -11.35 -16.75
CA THR A 72 -8.66 -10.78 -18.08
C THR A 72 -8.51 -9.26 -18.07
N GLY A 73 -8.25 -8.66 -19.24
CA GLY A 73 -8.12 -7.21 -19.38
C GLY A 73 -6.80 -6.65 -18.84
N ASN A 74 -6.84 -5.44 -18.27
CA ASN A 74 -5.64 -4.71 -17.85
C ASN A 74 -5.03 -5.31 -16.58
N ARG A 75 -3.86 -5.94 -16.73
CA ARG A 75 -3.07 -6.48 -15.63
C ARG A 75 -2.56 -5.36 -14.71
N PRO A 76 -2.84 -5.37 -13.40
CA PRO A 76 -2.34 -4.39 -12.47
C PRO A 76 -0.83 -4.53 -12.28
N ILE A 77 -0.16 -3.41 -12.02
CA ILE A 77 1.25 -3.34 -11.63
C ILE A 77 1.27 -3.35 -10.09
N ASN A 78 1.35 -4.54 -9.48
CA ASN A 78 1.36 -4.65 -8.01
C ASN A 78 2.73 -4.31 -7.40
N TYR A 79 3.75 -4.11 -8.23
CA TYR A 79 5.11 -3.81 -7.81
C TYR A 79 5.82 -2.84 -8.77
N TRP A 80 6.44 -1.80 -8.21
CA TRP A 80 7.37 -0.94 -8.94
C TRP A 80 8.81 -1.31 -8.58
N PRO A 81 9.71 -1.58 -9.56
CA PRO A 81 11.08 -2.02 -9.28
C PRO A 81 12.02 -0.93 -8.75
N GLY A 82 11.52 0.29 -8.47
CA GLY A 82 12.27 1.37 -7.81
C GLY A 82 13.15 2.22 -8.75
N ARG A 83 13.18 1.92 -10.05
CA ARG A 83 13.87 2.71 -11.09
C ARG A 83 12.89 3.52 -11.95
N PRO A 84 13.32 4.57 -12.67
CA PRO A 84 12.45 5.28 -13.61
C PRO A 84 11.91 4.38 -14.73
N ALA A 85 10.69 4.67 -15.22
CA ALA A 85 10.02 3.87 -16.25
C ALA A 85 10.85 3.72 -17.53
N SER A 86 11.57 4.78 -17.91
CA SER A 86 12.46 4.86 -19.07
C SER A 86 13.73 3.99 -18.97
N GLU A 87 14.03 3.46 -17.79
CA GLU A 87 15.23 2.65 -17.52
C GLU A 87 14.93 1.15 -17.36
N ILE A 88 13.67 0.75 -17.53
CA ILE A 88 13.23 -0.63 -17.33
C ILE A 88 13.07 -1.30 -18.70
N GLU A 89 13.96 -2.23 -19.00
CA GLU A 89 13.88 -3.03 -20.22
C GLU A 89 12.81 -4.13 -20.09
N GLY A 90 11.88 -4.15 -21.04
CA GLY A 90 10.82 -5.16 -21.09
C GLY A 90 9.60 -4.87 -20.20
N PRO A 91 8.67 -5.83 -20.07
CA PRO A 91 7.43 -5.65 -19.32
C PRO A 91 7.69 -5.60 -17.82
N LEU A 92 6.98 -4.71 -17.12
CA LEU A 92 7.05 -4.60 -15.67
C LEU A 92 6.68 -5.93 -14.99
N PRO A 93 7.44 -6.37 -13.97
CA PRO A 93 7.07 -7.51 -13.14
C PRO A 93 5.76 -7.20 -12.41
N VAL A 94 4.86 -8.18 -12.36
CA VAL A 94 3.59 -8.06 -11.63
C VAL A 94 3.86 -7.96 -10.13
N ASP A 95 4.70 -8.86 -9.62
CA ASP A 95 5.00 -9.03 -8.21
C ASP A 95 6.48 -8.76 -7.93
N LYS A 96 6.78 -8.44 -6.66
CA LYS A 96 8.16 -8.27 -6.19
C LYS A 96 8.93 -9.59 -6.31
N PRO A 97 10.13 -9.62 -6.94
CA PRO A 97 10.99 -10.80 -6.93
C PRO A 97 11.34 -11.23 -5.50
N ASN A 98 11.35 -12.55 -5.25
CA ASN A 98 11.68 -13.17 -3.96
C ASN A 98 10.79 -12.69 -2.80
N ARG A 99 9.47 -12.68 -3.01
CA ARG A 99 8.44 -12.47 -1.97
C ARG A 99 8.07 -13.77 -1.28
#